data_AF-A0A7R9SWV4-F1
#
_entry.id   AF-A0A7R9SWV4-F1
#
_cell.length_a   1.000
_cell.length_b   1.000
_cell.length_c   1.000
_cell.angle_alpha   90.00
_cell.angle_beta   90.00
_cell.angle_gamma   90.00
#
_symmetry.space_group_name_H-M   'P 1'
#
loop_
_entity.id
_entity.type
_entity.pdbx_description
1 polymer ?
#
loop_
_entity_poly.entity_id
_entity_poly.type
_entity_poly.pdbx_seq_one_letter_code
_entity_poly.pdbx_strand_id
1 'polypeptide(L)'
;FFLKLGQYIQVIRDRDWSSSPPYLRLWRYQRDAPFLSKDFSVAACFRDVVPEAKRPPPPHWIFISPAGASTPLHLDPWHFHAWFAQLCGRKRFLLFHPRDIARIANGREFVNPHDPDLSSFPGFADAEPLDVTVHPGEILYMPANWAHDVHALDDTVSLTQNFVDARCWKAIRALYLRFTLGKIARAAEGTTEEEEEEEEEEE
;
A
#
# COMPACT_ATOMS: atom_id res chain seq x y z
N PHE A 1 6.25 -20.71 3.87
CA PHE A 1 7.70 -20.99 3.63
C PHE A 1 8.45 -19.66 3.73
N PHE A 2 9.38 -19.45 4.66
CA PHE A 2 10.14 -18.18 4.74
C PHE A 2 11.42 -18.25 3.90
N LEU A 3 11.45 -17.59 2.74
CA LEU A 3 12.65 -17.41 1.92
C LEU A 3 13.61 -16.41 2.59
N LYS A 4 14.91 -16.69 2.58
CA LYS A 4 15.91 -15.67 2.95
C LYS A 4 15.95 -14.59 1.85
N LEU A 5 16.23 -13.33 2.23
CA LEU A 5 16.30 -12.21 1.28
C LEU A 5 17.22 -12.49 0.08
N GLY A 6 18.40 -13.10 0.30
CA GLY A 6 19.32 -13.46 -0.79
C GLY A 6 18.73 -14.47 -1.77
N GLN A 7 17.91 -15.43 -1.30
CA GLN A 7 17.22 -16.39 -2.16
C GLN A 7 16.12 -15.68 -2.97
N TYR A 8 15.36 -14.79 -2.34
CA TYR A 8 14.35 -13.96 -3.02
C TYR A 8 14.98 -13.10 -4.12
N ILE A 9 16.12 -12.47 -3.84
CA ILE A 9 16.87 -11.70 -4.85
C ILE A 9 17.34 -12.60 -6.00
N GLN A 10 17.77 -13.83 -5.71
CA GLN A 10 18.18 -14.77 -6.76
C GLN A 10 17.01 -15.14 -7.66
N VAL A 11 15.83 -15.42 -7.10
CA VAL A 11 14.59 -15.66 -7.85
C VAL A 11 14.28 -14.50 -8.81
N ILE A 12 14.38 -13.25 -8.33
CA ILE A 12 14.22 -12.05 -9.17
C ILE A 12 15.21 -12.05 -10.33
N ARG A 13 16.49 -12.27 -10.04
CA ARG A 13 17.58 -12.18 -11.04
C ARG A 13 17.50 -13.26 -12.10
N ASP A 14 17.09 -14.47 -11.71
CA ASP A 14 16.99 -15.62 -12.61
C ASP A 14 15.67 -15.63 -13.41
N ARG A 15 14.74 -14.70 -13.10
CA ARG A 15 13.39 -14.67 -13.67
C ARG A 15 12.62 -15.97 -13.43
N ASP A 16 12.83 -16.58 -12.27
CA ASP A 16 12.30 -17.92 -11.93
C ASP A 16 10.94 -17.85 -11.23
N TRP A 17 9.88 -17.64 -12.01
CA TRP A 17 8.49 -17.76 -11.54
C TRP A 17 7.57 -18.18 -12.69
N SER A 18 6.47 -18.88 -12.36
CA SER A 18 5.61 -19.54 -13.35
C SER A 18 4.51 -18.64 -13.92
N SER A 19 3.82 -17.86 -13.08
CA SER A 19 2.66 -17.05 -13.47
C SER A 19 2.86 -15.58 -13.10
N SER A 20 2.87 -15.27 -11.81
CA SER A 20 2.95 -13.90 -11.30
C SER A 20 4.34 -13.57 -10.76
N PRO A 21 4.85 -12.36 -11.05
CA PRO A 21 6.12 -11.91 -10.49
C PRO A 21 6.07 -11.87 -8.96
N PRO A 22 7.09 -12.39 -8.27
CA PRO A 22 7.10 -12.40 -6.81
C PRO A 22 7.32 -10.99 -6.27
N TYR A 23 6.53 -10.57 -5.28
CA TYR A 23 6.57 -9.21 -4.73
C TYR A 23 6.81 -9.22 -3.22
N LEU A 24 8.01 -8.81 -2.80
CA LEU A 24 8.31 -8.57 -1.38
C LEU A 24 7.69 -7.24 -0.97
N ARG A 25 6.48 -7.32 -0.41
CA ARG A 25 5.74 -6.21 0.19
C ARG A 25 5.88 -6.26 1.72
N LEU A 26 5.68 -5.10 2.35
CA LEU A 26 5.56 -4.96 3.81
C LEU A 26 6.73 -5.55 4.63
N TRP A 27 7.94 -5.62 4.06
CA TRP A 27 9.08 -6.22 4.75
C TRP A 27 9.45 -5.44 6.02
N ARG A 28 9.46 -6.15 7.17
CA ARG A 28 9.85 -5.62 8.49
C ARG A 28 11.37 -5.52 8.64
N TYR A 29 12.01 -4.76 7.75
CA TYR A 29 13.47 -4.66 7.68
C TYR A 29 14.12 -4.18 8.99
N GLN A 30 13.42 -3.41 9.83
CA GLN A 30 13.98 -2.98 11.12
C GLN A 30 14.25 -4.14 12.07
N ARG A 31 13.49 -5.24 11.95
CA ARG A 31 13.72 -6.47 12.71
C ARG A 31 14.86 -7.29 12.09
N ASP A 32 14.82 -7.46 10.77
CA ASP A 32 15.67 -8.42 10.06
C ASP A 32 17.04 -7.82 9.65
N ALA A 33 17.09 -6.51 9.45
CA ALA A 33 18.22 -5.72 8.97
C ALA A 33 18.22 -4.29 9.58
N PRO A 34 18.30 -4.15 10.93
CA PRO A 34 18.15 -2.86 11.63
C PRO A 34 19.15 -1.78 11.19
N PHE A 35 20.30 -2.18 10.65
CA PHE A 35 21.33 -1.27 10.15
C PHE A 35 20.82 -0.38 9.00
N LEU A 36 19.86 -0.84 8.20
CA LEU A 36 19.27 -0.06 7.09
C LEU A 36 18.53 1.19 7.58
N SER A 37 18.11 1.24 8.86
CA SER A 37 17.46 2.43 9.43
C SER A 37 18.41 3.64 9.51
N LYS A 38 19.73 3.41 9.36
CA LYS A 38 20.74 4.48 9.36
C LYS A 38 20.95 5.10 7.98
N ASP A 39 20.41 4.49 6.93
CA ASP A 39 20.66 4.90 5.55
C ASP A 39 19.73 6.02 5.07
N PHE A 40 18.71 6.36 5.86
CA PHE A 40 17.76 7.42 5.52
C PHE A 40 17.16 8.11 6.75
N SER A 41 16.55 9.27 6.50
CA SER A 41 15.77 10.02 7.49
C SER A 41 14.48 10.53 6.85
N VAL A 42 13.38 10.49 7.60
CA VAL A 42 12.10 11.01 7.13
C VAL A 42 12.13 12.55 7.13
N ALA A 43 11.74 13.15 6.00
CA ALA A 43 11.67 14.60 5.87
C ALA A 43 10.63 15.20 6.83
N ALA A 44 10.89 16.40 7.34
CA ALA A 44 10.04 17.03 8.36
C ALA A 44 8.58 17.25 7.93
N CYS A 45 8.33 17.41 6.63
CA CYS A 45 6.98 17.54 6.07
C CYS A 45 6.16 16.24 6.12
N PHE A 46 6.80 15.10 6.31
CA PHE A 46 6.18 13.79 6.47
C PHE A 46 6.15 13.31 7.92
N ARG A 47 6.35 14.25 8.87
CA ARG A 47 6.35 13.92 10.28
C ARG A 47 4.99 13.33 10.67
N ASP A 48 5.03 12.10 11.16
CA ASP A 48 3.89 11.45 11.76
C ASP A 48 3.62 11.99 13.17
N VAL A 49 2.37 12.39 13.43
CA VAL A 49 1.95 12.90 14.74
C VAL A 49 1.42 11.81 15.67
N VAL A 50 1.25 10.58 15.16
CA VAL A 50 0.88 9.44 16.00
C VAL A 50 2.07 9.07 16.89
N PRO A 51 1.91 8.98 18.22
CA PRO A 51 2.99 8.55 19.10
C PRO A 51 3.51 7.17 18.70
N GLU A 52 4.82 6.98 18.67
CA GLU A 52 5.47 5.73 18.24
C GLU A 52 4.98 4.51 19.03
N ALA A 53 4.75 4.65 20.35
CA ALA A 53 4.19 3.58 21.19
C ALA A 53 2.76 3.13 20.78
N LYS A 54 2.07 3.90 19.93
CA LYS A 54 0.73 3.59 19.40
C LYS A 54 0.77 3.18 17.93
N ARG A 55 1.95 3.19 17.30
CA ARG A 55 2.14 2.74 15.92
C ARG A 55 2.46 1.25 15.92
N PRO A 56 1.67 0.40 15.23
CA PRO A 56 2.10 -0.97 15.00
C PRO A 56 3.38 -0.96 14.15
N PRO A 57 4.46 -1.64 14.57
CA PRO A 57 5.69 -1.70 13.79
C PRO A 57 5.56 -2.68 12.60
N PRO A 58 6.29 -2.43 11.50
CA PRO A 58 7.22 -1.32 11.29
C PRO A 58 6.48 -0.05 10.82
N PRO A 59 6.97 1.15 11.14
CA PRO A 59 6.40 2.39 10.61
C PRO A 59 6.74 2.60 9.14
N HIS A 60 7.78 1.94 8.61
CA HIS A 60 8.24 2.05 7.23
C HIS A 60 8.34 0.67 6.59
N TRP A 61 8.06 0.59 5.29
CA TRP A 61 8.17 -0.64 4.52
C TRP A 61 9.09 -0.46 3.33
N ILE A 62 9.95 -1.45 3.12
CA ILE A 62 10.75 -1.57 1.90
C ILE A 62 10.03 -2.55 0.98
N PHE A 63 9.78 -2.11 -0.25
CA PHE A 63 9.19 -2.92 -1.31
C PHE A 63 10.27 -3.27 -2.32
N ILE A 64 10.39 -4.55 -2.66
CA ILE A 64 11.30 -5.05 -3.70
C ILE A 64 10.48 -5.88 -4.67
N SER A 65 10.59 -5.60 -5.97
CA SER A 65 9.82 -6.32 -6.98
C SER A 65 10.55 -6.38 -8.31
N PRO A 66 10.33 -7.41 -9.14
CA PRO A 66 10.71 -7.37 -10.53
C PRO A 66 9.74 -6.48 -11.35
N ALA A 67 10.12 -6.21 -12.60
CA ALA A 67 9.22 -5.64 -13.61
C ALA A 67 7.95 -6.49 -13.78
N GLY A 68 6.80 -5.83 -13.94
CA GLY A 68 5.49 -6.45 -14.09
C GLY A 68 4.75 -6.73 -12.77
N ALA A 69 5.42 -6.63 -11.62
CA ALA A 69 4.74 -6.72 -10.32
C ALA A 69 3.76 -5.57 -10.12
N SER A 70 2.62 -5.86 -9.51
CA SER A 70 1.58 -4.88 -9.25
C SER A 70 0.99 -4.97 -7.85
N THR A 71 0.39 -3.86 -7.43
CA THR A 71 -0.57 -3.83 -6.33
C THR A 71 -1.88 -3.32 -6.93
N PRO A 72 -2.95 -4.13 -6.93
CA PRO A 72 -4.25 -3.73 -7.47
C PRO A 72 -4.81 -2.47 -6.82
N LEU A 73 -5.83 -1.89 -7.44
CA LEU A 73 -6.51 -0.70 -6.94
C LEU A 73 -7.02 -0.91 -5.51
N HIS A 74 -6.54 -0.09 -4.58
CA HIS A 74 -6.90 -0.20 -3.16
C HIS A 74 -6.84 1.16 -2.45
N LEU A 75 -7.32 1.18 -1.21
CA LEU A 75 -7.06 2.26 -0.26
C LEU A 75 -6.04 1.79 0.77
N ASP A 76 -5.14 2.70 1.16
CA ASP A 76 -4.21 2.41 2.24
C ASP A 76 -4.95 2.09 3.56
N PRO A 77 -4.39 1.20 4.39
CA PRO A 77 -4.92 0.92 5.71
C PRO A 77 -5.15 2.19 6.53
N TRP A 78 -6.28 2.23 7.24
CA TRP A 78 -6.72 3.36 8.09
C TRP A 78 -6.89 4.70 7.37
N HIS A 79 -6.83 4.72 6.02
CA HIS A 79 -7.04 5.92 5.22
C HIS A 79 -6.04 7.05 5.55
N PHE A 80 -4.80 6.69 5.90
CA PHE A 80 -3.75 7.66 6.22
C PHE A 80 -3.13 8.26 4.95
N HIS A 81 -2.34 9.33 5.11
CA HIS A 81 -1.47 9.77 4.03
C HIS A 81 -0.36 8.74 3.81
N ALA A 82 0.26 8.75 2.63
CA ALA A 82 1.51 8.07 2.40
C ALA A 82 2.52 8.99 1.72
N TRP A 83 3.80 8.75 1.99
CA TRP A 83 4.86 9.16 1.10
C TRP A 83 5.53 7.90 0.55
N PHE A 84 5.87 7.95 -0.73
CA PHE A 84 6.45 6.83 -1.47
C PHE A 84 7.73 7.29 -2.16
N ALA A 85 8.87 6.84 -1.66
CA ALA A 85 10.19 7.15 -2.20
C ALA A 85 10.65 6.01 -3.12
N GLN A 86 10.91 6.35 -4.38
CA GLN A 86 11.40 5.39 -5.36
C GLN A 86 12.94 5.39 -5.37
N LEU A 87 13.55 4.25 -5.00
CA LEU A 87 15.00 4.13 -4.87
C LEU A 87 15.64 3.59 -6.15
N CYS A 88 15.05 2.54 -6.73
CA CYS A 88 15.54 1.89 -7.95
C CYS A 88 14.37 1.59 -8.90
N GLY A 89 14.60 1.69 -10.22
CA GLY A 89 13.59 1.43 -11.24
C GLY A 89 12.41 2.42 -11.20
N ARG A 90 11.41 2.23 -12.06
CA ARG A 90 10.22 3.09 -12.15
C ARG A 90 8.95 2.35 -11.71
N LYS A 91 8.04 3.08 -11.07
CA LYS A 91 6.66 2.60 -10.83
C LYS A 91 5.64 3.56 -11.41
N ARG A 92 4.62 3.02 -12.08
CA ARG A 92 3.45 3.76 -12.55
C ARG A 92 2.33 3.63 -11.52
N PHE A 93 1.69 4.74 -11.22
CA PHE A 93 0.55 4.85 -10.32
C PHE A 93 -0.65 5.37 -11.10
N LEU A 94 -1.81 4.75 -10.91
CA LEU A 94 -3.10 5.36 -11.21
C LEU A 94 -3.70 5.82 -9.89
N LEU A 95 -3.88 7.13 -9.71
CA LEU A 95 -4.35 7.74 -8.47
C LEU A 95 -5.75 8.32 -8.67
N PHE A 96 -6.72 7.78 -7.95
CA PHE A 96 -8.11 8.22 -8.01
C PHE A 96 -8.44 9.14 -6.85
N HIS A 97 -9.06 10.28 -7.16
CA HIS A 97 -9.47 11.23 -6.15
C HIS A 97 -10.57 10.61 -5.25
N PRO A 98 -10.66 10.95 -3.95
CA PRO A 98 -11.72 10.46 -3.06
C PRO A 98 -13.16 10.69 -3.54
N ARG A 99 -13.35 11.57 -4.54
CA ARG A 99 -14.65 11.88 -5.15
C ARG A 99 -15.12 10.75 -6.08
N ASP A 100 -14.18 9.97 -6.60
CA ASP A 100 -14.42 8.91 -7.58
C ASP A 100 -14.58 7.55 -6.92
N ILE A 101 -14.47 7.44 -5.58
CA ILE A 101 -14.62 6.16 -4.86
C ILE A 101 -15.92 5.43 -5.27
N ALA A 102 -17.05 6.14 -5.34
CA ALA A 102 -18.33 5.55 -5.73
C ALA A 102 -18.39 5.10 -7.22
N ARG A 103 -17.41 5.49 -8.03
CA ARG A 103 -17.28 5.09 -9.44
C ARG A 103 -16.35 3.89 -9.63
N ILE A 104 -15.43 3.69 -8.69
CA ILE A 104 -14.38 2.67 -8.77
C ILE A 104 -14.53 1.55 -7.74
N ALA A 105 -15.52 1.64 -6.85
CA ALA A 105 -15.83 0.65 -5.83
C ALA A 105 -17.34 0.40 -5.75
N ASN A 106 -17.76 -0.86 -5.60
CA ASN A 106 -19.16 -1.26 -5.48
C ASN A 106 -19.57 -1.62 -4.04
N GLY A 107 -18.70 -1.31 -3.06
CA GLY A 107 -18.88 -1.64 -1.65
C GLY A 107 -18.41 -3.05 -1.25
N ARG A 108 -18.00 -3.87 -2.22
CA ARG A 108 -17.35 -5.18 -2.00
C ARG A 108 -15.92 -5.17 -2.51
N GLU A 109 -15.73 -4.70 -3.74
CA GLU A 109 -14.43 -4.74 -4.42
C GLU A 109 -14.15 -3.42 -5.15
N PHE A 110 -12.89 -3.26 -5.57
CA PHE A 110 -12.47 -2.21 -6.48
C PHE A 110 -12.45 -2.73 -7.92
N VAL A 111 -12.76 -1.85 -8.87
CA VAL A 111 -12.61 -2.14 -10.29
C VAL A 111 -11.15 -2.38 -10.64
N ASN A 112 -10.88 -3.34 -11.53
CA ASN A 112 -9.57 -3.43 -12.19
C ASN A 112 -9.48 -2.32 -13.25
N PRO A 113 -8.63 -1.28 -13.09
CA PRO A 113 -8.58 -0.17 -14.02
C PRO A 113 -7.99 -0.56 -15.40
N HIS A 114 -7.35 -1.72 -15.51
CA HIS A 114 -6.75 -2.21 -16.76
C HIS A 114 -7.68 -3.12 -17.56
N ASP A 115 -8.74 -3.65 -16.93
CA ASP A 115 -9.79 -4.45 -17.55
C ASP A 115 -11.13 -4.23 -16.81
N PRO A 116 -11.76 -3.05 -16.97
CA PRO A 116 -12.89 -2.66 -16.15
C PRO A 116 -14.18 -3.37 -16.57
N ASP A 117 -14.82 -4.09 -15.63
CA ASP A 117 -16.19 -4.57 -15.80
C ASP A 117 -17.19 -3.42 -15.65
N LEU A 118 -17.52 -2.76 -16.76
CA LEU A 118 -18.47 -1.64 -16.78
C LEU A 118 -19.92 -2.04 -16.42
N SER A 119 -20.25 -3.34 -16.37
CA SER A 119 -21.55 -3.78 -15.89
C SER A 119 -21.66 -3.66 -14.37
N SER A 120 -20.58 -4.01 -13.66
CA SER A 120 -20.47 -3.87 -12.21
C SER A 120 -20.05 -2.45 -11.78
N PHE A 121 -19.31 -1.74 -12.64
CA PHE A 121 -18.77 -0.40 -12.40
C PHE A 121 -19.17 0.59 -13.50
N PRO A 122 -20.47 0.89 -13.68
CA PRO A 122 -20.92 1.75 -14.78
C PRO A 122 -20.37 3.17 -14.69
N GLY A 123 -20.04 3.65 -13.49
CA GLY A 123 -19.46 4.98 -13.27
C GLY A 123 -17.96 5.07 -13.60
N PHE A 124 -17.27 3.95 -13.86
CA PHE A 124 -15.82 3.96 -14.11
C PHE A 124 -15.44 4.76 -15.35
N ALA A 125 -16.31 4.78 -16.37
CA ALA A 125 -16.08 5.56 -17.59
C ALA A 125 -15.94 7.08 -17.34
N ASP A 126 -16.50 7.58 -16.22
CA ASP A 126 -16.43 8.98 -15.80
C ASP A 126 -15.35 9.24 -14.73
N ALA A 127 -14.54 8.22 -14.39
CA ALA A 127 -13.44 8.35 -13.45
C ALA A 127 -12.20 8.92 -14.17
N GLU A 128 -11.56 9.91 -13.57
CA GLU A 128 -10.38 10.57 -14.13
C GLU A 128 -9.17 10.33 -13.21
N PRO A 129 -8.42 9.22 -13.39
CA PRO A 129 -7.23 8.98 -12.60
C PRO A 129 -6.10 9.94 -12.98
N LEU A 130 -5.28 10.32 -12.01
CA LEU A 130 -3.95 10.85 -12.30
C LEU A 130 -3.01 9.67 -12.62
N ASP A 131 -2.43 9.67 -13.81
CA ASP A 131 -1.44 8.69 -14.25
C ASP A 131 -0.03 9.25 -14.05
N VAL A 132 0.71 8.68 -13.11
CA VAL A 132 2.00 9.20 -12.66
C VAL A 132 3.05 8.10 -12.71
N THR A 133 4.17 8.35 -13.38
CA THR A 133 5.37 7.50 -13.24
C THR A 133 6.33 8.15 -12.25
N VAL A 134 6.68 7.41 -11.20
CA VAL A 134 7.67 7.82 -10.20
C VAL A 134 9.02 7.20 -10.57
N HIS A 135 10.01 8.05 -10.77
CA HIS A 135 11.37 7.71 -11.18
C HIS A 135 12.33 7.57 -9.98
N PRO A 136 13.49 6.91 -10.13
CA PRO A 136 14.50 6.86 -9.08
C PRO A 136 14.88 8.24 -8.55
N GLY A 137 14.85 8.40 -7.22
CA GLY A 137 15.13 9.66 -6.52
C GLY A 137 13.91 10.55 -6.30
N GLU A 138 12.75 10.21 -6.87
CA GLU A 138 11.51 10.96 -6.66
C GLU A 138 10.72 10.44 -5.45
N ILE A 139 9.94 11.35 -4.86
CA ILE A 139 9.01 11.04 -3.78
C ILE A 139 7.61 11.45 -4.21
N LEU A 140 6.69 10.48 -4.23
CA LEU A 140 5.27 10.72 -4.42
C LEU A 140 4.60 10.92 -3.05
N TYR A 141 3.92 12.04 -2.86
CA TYR A 141 3.02 12.23 -1.73
C TYR A 141 1.61 11.84 -2.15
N MET A 142 1.01 10.89 -1.42
CA MET A 142 -0.35 10.42 -1.64
C MET A 142 -1.24 10.91 -0.48
N PRO A 143 -2.23 11.78 -0.76
CA PRO A 143 -3.13 12.23 0.28
C PRO A 143 -4.01 11.08 0.79
N ALA A 144 -4.48 11.19 2.03
CA ALA A 144 -5.42 10.26 2.63
C ALA A 144 -6.65 10.05 1.73
N ASN A 145 -7.14 8.81 1.68
CA ASN A 145 -8.31 8.37 0.90
C ASN A 145 -8.14 8.37 -0.63
N TRP A 146 -6.92 8.53 -1.15
CA TRP A 146 -6.69 8.35 -2.58
C TRP A 146 -6.53 6.86 -2.88
N ALA A 147 -7.51 6.33 -3.61
CA ALA A 147 -7.41 4.95 -4.10
C ALA A 147 -6.35 4.90 -5.18
N HIS A 148 -5.53 3.85 -5.17
CA HIS A 148 -4.40 3.78 -6.08
C HIS A 148 -4.05 2.37 -6.53
N ASP A 149 -3.67 2.27 -7.79
CA ASP A 149 -3.16 1.06 -8.46
C ASP A 149 -1.70 1.30 -8.85
N VAL A 150 -0.84 0.30 -8.67
CA VAL A 150 0.62 0.47 -8.79
C VAL A 150 1.23 -0.64 -9.62
N HIS A 151 2.04 -0.28 -10.61
CA HIS A 151 2.76 -1.22 -11.46
C HIS A 151 4.27 -0.92 -11.52
N ALA A 152 5.08 -1.95 -11.32
CA ALA A 152 6.52 -1.91 -11.54
C ALA A 152 6.83 -1.97 -13.05
N LEU A 153 7.42 -0.90 -13.59
CA LEU A 153 7.84 -0.85 -15.00
C LEU A 153 9.23 -1.45 -15.21
N ASP A 154 10.05 -1.50 -14.15
CA ASP A 154 11.38 -2.10 -14.11
C ASP A 154 11.51 -2.97 -12.85
N ASP A 155 12.67 -3.57 -12.61
CA ASP A 155 12.99 -4.09 -11.27
C ASP A 155 13.14 -2.93 -10.29
N THR A 156 12.42 -2.98 -9.17
CA THR A 156 12.27 -1.84 -8.27
C THR A 156 12.68 -2.13 -6.83
N VAL A 157 13.14 -1.06 -6.19
CA VAL A 157 13.26 -0.95 -4.73
C VAL A 157 12.60 0.38 -4.35
N SER A 158 11.69 0.35 -3.39
CA SER A 158 10.97 1.53 -2.92
C SER A 158 10.87 1.52 -1.40
N LEU A 159 10.70 2.69 -0.81
CA LEU A 159 10.49 2.89 0.62
C LEU A 159 9.23 3.73 0.81
N THR A 160 8.36 3.30 1.72
CA THR A 160 7.08 3.98 1.96
C THR A 160 6.69 3.94 3.43
N GLN A 161 5.86 4.90 3.83
CA GLN A 161 5.25 4.98 5.14
C GLN A 161 3.89 5.65 5.03
N ASN A 162 2.92 5.08 5.73
CA ASN A 162 1.69 5.77 6.05
C ASN A 162 1.90 6.69 7.23
N PHE A 163 1.49 7.95 7.14
CA PHE A 163 1.67 8.94 8.20
C PHE A 163 0.39 9.75 8.42
N VAL A 164 0.24 10.30 9.63
CA VAL A 164 -0.81 11.27 9.93
C VAL A 164 -0.16 12.59 10.27
N ASP A 165 -0.71 13.68 9.72
CA ASP A 165 -0.28 15.03 10.08
C ASP A 165 -1.27 15.71 11.05
N ALA A 166 -0.85 16.82 11.65
CA ALA A 166 -1.65 17.54 12.63
C ALA A 166 -2.96 18.14 12.06
N ARG A 167 -3.03 18.34 10.75
CA ARG A 167 -4.16 19.01 10.07
C ARG A 167 -5.32 18.05 9.88
N CYS A 168 -5.03 16.79 9.56
CA CYS A 168 -6.05 15.77 9.29
C CYS A 168 -6.35 14.85 10.48
N TRP A 169 -5.55 14.89 11.56
CA TRP A 169 -5.66 13.99 12.71
C TRP A 169 -7.08 13.88 13.28
N LYS A 170 -7.87 14.96 13.36
CA LYS A 170 -9.24 14.89 13.90
C LYS A 170 -10.17 14.03 13.05
N ALA A 171 -10.13 14.21 11.72
CA ALA A 171 -10.94 13.45 10.78
C ALA A 171 -10.48 11.99 10.71
N ILE A 172 -9.16 11.79 10.62
CA ILE A 172 -8.54 10.47 10.59
C ILE A 172 -8.81 9.71 11.90
N ARG A 173 -8.73 10.38 13.06
CA ARG A 173 -9.05 9.78 14.37
C ARG A 173 -10.50 9.31 14.43
N ALA A 174 -11.45 10.03 13.84
CA ALA A 174 -12.84 9.61 13.80
C ALA A 174 -13.02 8.32 12.97
N LEU A 175 -12.37 8.25 11.80
CA LEU A 175 -12.35 7.05 10.95
C LEU A 175 -11.67 5.86 11.64
N TYR A 176 -10.50 6.09 12.24
CA TYR A 176 -9.78 5.10 13.03
C TYR A 176 -10.63 4.58 14.18
N LEU A 177 -11.26 5.46 14.96
CA LEU A 177 -12.14 5.04 16.07
C LEU A 177 -13.34 4.24 15.57
N ARG A 178 -13.97 4.64 14.46
CA ARG A 178 -15.07 3.86 13.85
C ARG A 178 -14.61 2.45 13.47
N PHE A 179 -13.43 2.33 12.86
CA PHE A 179 -12.87 1.05 12.46
C PHE A 179 -12.52 0.17 13.66
N THR A 180 -11.78 0.70 14.65
CA THR A 180 -11.42 -0.02 15.88
C THR A 180 -12.65 -0.46 16.66
N LEU A 181 -13.67 0.40 16.77
CA LEU A 181 -14.94 0.03 17.40
C LEU A 181 -15.69 -1.06 16.62
N GLY A 182 -15.62 -1.02 15.28
CA GLY A 182 -16.15 -2.08 14.42
C GLY A 182 -15.48 -3.43 14.67
N LYS A 183 -14.13 -3.46 14.76
CA LYS A 183 -13.38 -4.68 15.12
C LYS A 183 -13.76 -5.21 16.51
N ILE A 184 -13.83 -4.32 17.51
CA ILE A 184 -14.23 -4.70 18.88
C ILE A 184 -15.66 -5.26 18.90
N ALA A 185 -16.60 -4.66 18.16
CA ALA A 185 -17.98 -5.12 18.09
C ALA A 185 -18.06 -6.53 17.47
N ARG A 186 -17.38 -6.77 16.35
CA ARG A 186 -17.31 -8.09 15.70
C ARG A 186 -16.67 -9.16 16.59
N ALA A 187 -15.56 -8.83 17.24
CA ALA A 187 -14.90 -9.70 18.20
C ALA A 187 -15.81 -10.04 19.40
N ALA A 188 -16.64 -9.07 19.85
CA ALA A 188 -17.64 -9.31 20.89
C ALA A 188 -18.83 -10.16 20.42
N GLU A 189 -19.09 -10.20 19.11
CA GLU A 189 -20.10 -11.05 18.46
C GLU A 189 -19.60 -12.47 18.13
N GLY A 190 -18.31 -12.77 18.39
CA GLY A 190 -17.75 -14.12 18.26
C GLY A 190 -17.31 -14.50 16.85
N THR A 191 -17.09 -13.52 15.95
CA THR A 191 -16.37 -13.75 14.69
C THR A 191 -14.87 -13.74 14.97
N THR A 192 -14.18 -14.86 14.74
CA THR A 192 -12.76 -15.04 15.05
C THR A 192 -11.86 -14.62 13.89
N GLU A 193 -10.70 -14.06 14.21
CA GLU A 193 -9.68 -13.53 13.27
C GLU A 193 -9.11 -14.56 12.28
N GLU A 194 -9.37 -15.86 12.47
CA GLU A 194 -8.88 -16.95 11.59
C GLU A 194 -9.52 -16.95 10.19
N GLU A 195 -10.67 -16.29 9.99
CA GLU A 195 -11.28 -16.17 8.65
C GLU A 195 -10.65 -15.04 7.79
N GLU A 196 -9.93 -14.08 8.39
CA GLU A 196 -9.35 -12.93 7.65
C GLU A 196 -7.88 -13.16 7.21
N GLU A 197 -7.07 -13.96 7.92
CA GLU A 197 -5.67 -14.25 7.49
C GLU A 197 -5.61 -15.15 6.24
N GLU A 198 -6.61 -16.00 6.00
CA GLU A 198 -6.72 -16.77 4.73
C GLU A 198 -7.22 -15.88 3.58
N GLU A 199 -8.01 -14.83 3.82
CA GLU A 199 -8.44 -13.87 2.77
C GLU A 199 -7.35 -12.85 2.40
N GLU A 200 -6.50 -12.41 3.33
CA GLU A 200 -5.36 -11.49 3.04
C GLU A 200 -4.13 -12.19 2.41
N GLU A 201 -4.01 -13.52 2.51
CA GLU A 201 -2.93 -14.29 1.86
C GLU A 201 -3.34 -14.93 0.51
N GLU A 202 -4.63 -15.01 0.18
CA GLU A 202 -5.13 -15.55 -1.10
C GLU A 202 -5.58 -14.49 -2.15
N GLU A 203 -5.56 -13.17 -1.85
CA GLU A 203 -5.75 -12.04 -2.80
C GLU A 203 -4.46 -11.28 -3.19
#